data_AF-A0A0C9UFI0-F1
#
_entry.id   AF-A0A0C9UFI0-F1
#
_cell.length_a   1.000
_cell.length_b   1.000
_cell.length_c   1.000
_cell.angle_alpha   90.00
_cell.angle_beta   90.00
_cell.angle_gamma   90.00
#
_symmetry.space_group_name_H-M   'P 1'
#
loop_
_entity.id
_entity.type
_entity.pdbx_description
1 polymer ?
#
loop_
_entity_poly.entity_id
_entity_poly.type
_entity_poly.pdbx_seq_one_letter_code
_entity_poly.pdbx_strand_id
1 'polypeptide(L)'
;PIIAWDCETSQEVMIILAIHHLPADNPMQSLLASHIGLKGNCFCRKCYAGGSQEFKQSNEGYDSLFKMGIKDSLADKYQKDLIAQRRMLEGEATASGKDAFVVMVLNILTLPGLDVNQDTPAEPLHTVLLGVIKYIWGITCTAIGQTHQLGLLETRLASINTDGLGIPPLRATYLIQYRGGLIGRQFKAIMQTMTFALHDIVSGDILTVWKAAGKVGALLWYPEITDVEAYLTELSHEIDNLLDAMAIVDPSRIIQKPKFHILLHIVEDIRRFGPAILFSTE
;
A
#
# COMPACT_ATOMS: atom_id res chain seq x y z
N PRO A 1 31.69 1.31 -9.53
CA PRO A 1 31.92 -0.13 -9.82
C PRO A 1 33.13 -0.60 -9.02
N ILE A 2 33.07 -1.81 -8.46
CA ILE A 2 34.18 -2.42 -7.73
C ILE A 2 34.72 -3.54 -8.62
N ILE A 3 36.01 -3.48 -8.95
CA ILE A 3 36.67 -4.59 -9.66
C ILE A 3 37.07 -5.63 -8.62
N ALA A 4 36.70 -6.88 -8.84
CA ALA A 4 37.03 -8.01 -7.99
C ALA A 4 37.53 -9.17 -8.84
N TRP A 5 38.31 -10.07 -8.24
CA TRP A 5 38.73 -11.31 -8.89
C TRP A 5 37.74 -12.42 -8.53
N ASP A 6 37.13 -13.04 -9.53
CA ASP A 6 36.30 -14.24 -9.34
C ASP A 6 37.17 -15.49 -9.43
N CYS A 7 37.27 -16.24 -8.33
CA CYS A 7 38.08 -17.44 -8.24
C CYS A 7 37.48 -18.64 -8.99
N GLU A 8 36.17 -18.68 -9.23
CA GLU A 8 35.54 -19.77 -9.99
C GLU A 8 35.78 -19.61 -11.48
N THR A 9 35.58 -18.40 -12.01
CA THR A 9 35.79 -18.14 -13.45
C THR A 9 37.22 -17.75 -13.80
N SER A 10 38.08 -17.48 -12.80
CA SER A 10 39.47 -17.03 -12.98
C SER A 10 39.58 -15.77 -13.86
N GLN A 11 38.69 -14.82 -13.65
CA GLN A 11 38.61 -13.57 -14.40
C GLN A 11 38.35 -12.37 -13.49
N GLU A 12 38.72 -11.17 -13.97
CA GLU A 12 38.28 -9.92 -13.35
C GLU A 12 36.79 -9.71 -13.61
N VAL A 13 36.02 -9.52 -12.55
CA VAL A 13 34.59 -9.20 -12.61
C VAL A 13 34.34 -7.79 -12.09
N MET A 14 33.31 -7.15 -12.63
CA MET A 14 32.86 -5.83 -12.19
C MET A 14 31.59 -5.96 -11.37
N ILE A 15 31.66 -5.60 -10.09
CA ILE A 15 30.51 -5.54 -9.18
C ILE A 15 29.91 -4.13 -9.25
N ILE A 16 28.63 -4.06 -9.59
CA ILE A 16 27.83 -2.85 -9.55
C ILE A 16 26.86 -2.97 -8.39
N LEU A 17 27.04 -2.12 -7.38
CA LEU A 17 26.08 -1.97 -6.29
C LEU A 17 25.05 -0.93 -6.69
N ALA A 18 23.77 -1.30 -6.65
CA ALA A 18 22.65 -0.41 -6.90
C ALA A 18 21.63 -0.59 -5.78
N ILE A 19 20.96 0.51 -5.41
CA ILE A 19 19.81 0.44 -4.52
C ILE A 19 18.66 -0.15 -5.32
N HIS A 20 18.12 -1.27 -4.87
CA HIS A 20 17.02 -1.95 -5.58
C HIS A 20 15.67 -1.26 -5.31
N HIS A 21 15.34 -0.99 -4.04
CA HIS A 21 14.18 -0.21 -3.61
C HIS A 21 14.37 0.29 -2.17
N LEU A 22 13.46 1.14 -1.70
CA LEU A 22 13.43 1.72 -0.35
C LEU A 22 12.13 1.28 0.37
N PRO A 23 12.11 0.06 0.95
CA PRO A 23 10.94 -0.43 1.67
C PRO A 23 10.87 0.27 3.03
N ALA A 24 9.73 0.87 3.35
CA ALA A 24 9.49 1.51 4.64
C ALA A 24 7.98 1.69 4.86
N ASP A 25 7.59 2.14 6.05
CA ASP A 25 6.21 2.52 6.30
C ASP A 25 5.81 3.80 5.51
N ASN A 26 4.50 4.07 5.42
CA ASN A 26 4.00 5.19 4.61
C ASN A 26 4.57 6.58 5.03
N PRO A 27 4.69 6.91 6.33
CA PRO A 27 5.37 8.13 6.79
C PRO A 27 6.82 8.23 6.32
N MET A 28 7.63 7.19 6.51
CA MET A 28 9.03 7.19 6.10
C MET A 28 9.17 7.26 4.57
N GLN A 29 8.33 6.54 3.82
CA GLN A 29 8.32 6.64 2.35
C GLN A 29 7.97 8.05 1.85
N SER A 30 7.03 8.71 2.53
CA SER A 30 6.68 10.10 2.18
C SER A 30 7.86 11.02 2.45
N LEU A 31 8.55 10.85 3.60
CA LEU A 31 9.74 11.61 3.93
C LEU A 31 10.86 11.40 2.90
N LEU A 32 11.17 10.15 2.55
CA LEU A 32 12.20 9.79 1.56
C LEU A 32 11.90 10.40 0.18
N ALA A 33 10.61 10.51 -0.18
CA ALA A 33 10.17 11.15 -1.42
C ALA A 33 10.03 12.68 -1.33
N SER A 34 10.40 13.31 -0.20
CA SER A 34 10.11 14.73 0.08
C SER A 34 8.63 15.09 -0.16
N HIS A 35 7.76 14.15 0.16
CA HIS A 35 6.33 14.21 -0.01
C HIS A 35 5.66 14.61 1.30
N ILE A 36 4.63 15.48 1.23
CA ILE A 36 3.92 16.02 2.39
C ILE A 36 3.20 14.97 3.25
N GLY A 37 3.01 13.78 2.69
CA GLY A 37 2.39 12.63 3.35
C GLY A 37 0.91 12.46 3.04
N LEU A 38 0.31 11.43 3.65
CA LEU A 38 -1.05 10.96 3.35
C LEU A 38 -2.17 11.98 3.67
N LYS A 39 -1.88 13.04 4.42
CA LYS A 39 -2.86 14.08 4.78
C LYS A 39 -2.88 15.25 3.78
N GLY A 40 -1.98 15.27 2.81
CA GLY A 40 -1.96 16.29 1.77
C GLY A 40 -3.15 16.18 0.81
N ASN A 41 -3.44 17.27 0.08
CA ASN A 41 -4.45 17.25 -0.98
C ASN A 41 -4.05 16.24 -2.07
N CYS A 42 -2.80 16.28 -2.53
CA CYS A 42 -2.19 15.21 -3.31
C CYS A 42 -1.51 14.25 -2.34
N PHE A 43 -2.20 13.16 -1.99
CA PHE A 43 -1.76 12.25 -0.94
C PHE A 43 -0.87 11.11 -1.47
N CYS A 44 -0.89 10.84 -2.78
CA CYS A 44 -0.11 9.77 -3.37
C CYS A 44 1.30 10.28 -3.71
N ARG A 45 2.32 9.58 -3.22
CA ARG A 45 3.72 9.90 -3.56
C ARG A 45 4.10 9.45 -4.97
N LYS A 46 3.46 8.40 -5.51
CA LYS A 46 3.80 7.79 -6.80
C LYS A 46 3.13 8.47 -8.00
N CYS A 47 2.02 9.18 -7.77
CA CYS A 47 1.24 9.87 -8.80
C CYS A 47 0.61 11.17 -8.28
N TYR A 48 -0.16 11.87 -9.11
CA TYR A 48 -0.81 13.14 -8.74
C TYR A 48 -2.22 12.98 -8.16
N ALA A 49 -2.65 11.76 -7.82
CA ALA A 49 -3.98 11.53 -7.27
C ALA A 49 -4.22 12.30 -5.97
N GLY A 50 -5.44 12.84 -5.86
CA GLY A 50 -5.82 13.73 -4.78
C GLY A 50 -6.65 14.91 -5.26
N GLY A 51 -6.40 16.08 -4.69
CA GLY A 51 -7.15 17.31 -4.91
C GLY A 51 -7.88 17.80 -3.66
N SER A 52 -8.66 18.86 -3.80
CA SER A 52 -9.51 19.35 -2.72
C SER A 52 -10.58 18.32 -2.35
N GLN A 53 -11.20 18.46 -1.18
CA GLN A 53 -12.29 17.55 -0.80
C GLN A 53 -13.48 17.69 -1.74
N GLU A 54 -13.78 18.91 -2.21
CA GLU A 54 -14.84 19.18 -3.18
C GLU A 54 -14.55 18.49 -4.52
N PHE A 55 -13.31 18.56 -5.01
CA PHE A 55 -12.92 17.87 -6.25
C PHE A 55 -13.09 16.36 -6.12
N LYS A 56 -12.59 15.74 -5.04
CA LYS A 56 -12.71 14.28 -4.85
C LYS A 56 -14.15 13.79 -4.67
N GLN A 57 -15.08 14.69 -4.34
CA GLN A 57 -16.53 14.40 -4.26
C GLN A 57 -17.24 14.59 -5.60
N SER A 58 -16.61 15.24 -6.59
CA SER A 58 -17.12 15.30 -7.95
C SER A 58 -16.99 13.94 -8.65
N ASN A 59 -17.80 13.67 -9.67
CA ASN A 59 -17.72 12.42 -10.44
C ASN A 59 -16.34 12.20 -11.06
N GLU A 60 -15.75 13.25 -11.64
CA GLU A 60 -14.43 13.20 -12.25
C GLU A 60 -13.34 12.95 -11.21
N GLY A 61 -13.35 13.69 -10.11
CA GLY A 61 -12.36 13.51 -9.06
C GLY A 61 -12.49 12.18 -8.34
N TYR A 62 -13.70 11.66 -8.14
CA TYR A 62 -13.92 10.34 -7.58
C TYR A 62 -13.40 9.22 -8.49
N ASP A 63 -13.76 9.26 -9.78
CA ASP A 63 -13.27 8.31 -10.80
C ASP A 63 -11.74 8.31 -10.91
N SER A 64 -11.10 9.48 -10.76
CA SER A 64 -9.64 9.59 -10.77
C SER A 64 -8.95 8.80 -9.64
N LEU A 65 -9.65 8.51 -8.54
CA LEU A 65 -9.09 7.74 -7.41
C LEU A 65 -8.92 6.25 -7.73
N PHE A 66 -9.59 5.74 -8.77
CA PHE A 66 -9.49 4.36 -9.23
C PHE A 66 -8.42 4.17 -10.30
N LYS A 67 -7.76 5.25 -10.73
CA LYS A 67 -6.81 5.22 -11.85
C LYS A 67 -5.40 5.51 -11.36
N MET A 68 -4.47 4.64 -11.72
CA MET A 68 -3.05 4.88 -11.51
C MET A 68 -2.56 6.03 -12.41
N GLY A 69 -1.72 6.89 -11.86
CA GLY A 69 -0.90 7.83 -12.63
C GLY A 69 0.59 7.64 -12.35
N ILE A 70 1.42 8.47 -12.97
CA ILE A 70 2.88 8.44 -12.81
C ILE A 70 3.38 9.84 -12.51
N LYS A 71 4.22 9.98 -11.48
CA LYS A 71 5.09 11.14 -11.28
C LYS A 71 6.44 10.84 -11.90
N ASP A 72 6.78 11.54 -12.97
CA ASP A 72 8.11 11.47 -13.57
C ASP A 72 9.04 12.41 -12.81
N SER A 73 9.96 11.84 -12.03
CA SER A 73 10.95 12.59 -11.24
C SER A 73 11.94 13.38 -12.11
N LEU A 74 12.21 12.93 -13.35
CA LEU A 74 13.08 13.62 -14.30
C LEU A 74 12.39 14.88 -14.82
N ALA A 75 11.12 14.79 -15.21
CA ALA A 75 10.31 15.94 -15.61
C ALA A 75 10.06 16.91 -14.44
N ASP A 76 9.79 16.40 -13.24
CA ASP A 76 9.65 17.19 -12.02
C ASP A 76 10.96 17.91 -11.65
N LYS A 77 12.14 17.33 -11.95
CA LYS A 77 13.44 17.99 -11.76
C LYS A 77 13.56 19.23 -12.64
N TYR A 78 13.21 19.13 -13.93
CA TYR A 78 13.17 20.29 -14.82
C TYR A 78 12.16 21.35 -14.36
N GLN A 79 10.97 20.93 -13.89
CA GLN A 79 10.00 21.85 -13.31
C GLN A 79 10.52 22.54 -12.03
N LYS A 80 11.18 21.79 -11.14
CA LYS A 80 11.81 22.32 -9.93
C LYS A 80 12.98 23.23 -10.23
N ASP A 81 13.79 22.93 -11.24
CA ASP A 81 14.88 23.79 -11.71
C ASP A 81 14.32 25.09 -12.30
N LEU A 82 13.21 25.04 -13.06
CA LEU A 82 12.50 26.21 -13.54
C LEU A 82 11.86 27.04 -12.40
N ILE A 83 11.30 26.39 -11.39
CA ILE A 83 10.74 27.05 -10.18
C ILE A 83 11.87 27.65 -9.32
N ALA A 84 13.02 26.98 -9.22
CA ALA A 84 14.20 27.48 -8.51
C ALA A 84 14.83 28.67 -9.23
N GLN A 85 14.94 28.62 -10.56
CA GLN A 85 15.33 29.76 -11.39
C GLN A 85 14.36 30.93 -11.22
N ARG A 86 13.04 30.66 -11.16
CA ARG A 86 12.02 31.68 -10.86
C ARG A 86 12.17 32.29 -9.46
N ARG A 87 12.43 31.47 -8.44
CA ARG A 87 12.69 31.95 -7.06
C ARG A 87 14.00 32.73 -6.93
N MET A 88 15.02 32.40 -7.73
CA MET A 88 16.24 33.19 -7.84
C MET A 88 16.01 34.55 -8.52
N LEU A 89 15.07 34.63 -9.46
CA LEU A 89 14.63 35.87 -10.09
C LEU A 89 13.71 36.72 -9.18
N GLU A 90 12.99 36.09 -8.25
CA GLU A 90 12.04 36.76 -7.33
C GLU A 90 12.65 37.08 -5.94
N GLY A 91 13.93 36.79 -5.72
CA GLY A 91 14.77 37.40 -4.69
C GLY A 91 14.26 37.36 -3.25
N GLU A 92 14.13 36.17 -2.63
CA GLU A 92 14.37 35.98 -1.18
C GLU A 92 14.19 34.50 -0.76
N ALA A 93 15.19 33.95 -0.05
CA ALA A 93 15.07 33.52 1.36
C ALA A 93 16.23 32.59 1.77
N THR A 94 16.77 32.91 2.94
CA THR A 94 17.80 32.28 3.76
C THR A 94 17.45 30.86 4.22
N ALA A 95 18.47 30.00 4.39
CA ALA A 95 18.34 28.78 5.19
C ALA A 95 19.54 28.64 6.14
N SER A 96 19.26 28.81 7.44
CA SER A 96 20.10 28.36 8.55
C SER A 96 19.70 26.94 8.95
N GLY A 97 20.67 26.17 9.44
CA GLY A 97 20.46 24.86 10.08
C GLY A 97 20.62 23.65 9.15
N LYS A 98 21.84 23.14 9.00
CA LYS A 98 22.07 21.81 8.41
C LYS A 98 21.90 20.75 9.52
N ASP A 99 20.68 20.28 9.70
CA ASP A 99 20.46 19.01 10.40
C ASP A 99 21.04 17.88 9.54
N ALA A 100 21.82 16.98 10.13
CA ALA A 100 22.45 15.85 9.42
C ALA A 100 21.40 14.97 8.68
N PHE A 101 20.16 14.98 9.16
CA PHE A 101 19.03 14.24 8.59
C PHE A 101 18.49 14.85 7.29
N VAL A 102 18.49 16.19 7.16
CA VAL A 102 18.10 16.88 5.90
C VAL A 102 19.14 16.61 4.82
N VAL A 103 20.42 16.54 5.19
CA VAL A 103 21.51 16.18 4.27
C VAL A 103 21.34 14.74 3.76
N MET A 104 20.95 13.79 4.62
CA MET A 104 20.70 12.40 4.21
C MET A 104 19.55 12.29 3.19
N VAL A 105 18.40 12.94 3.42
CA VAL A 105 17.26 12.91 2.50
C VAL A 105 17.60 13.57 1.15
N LEU A 106 18.29 14.71 1.18
CA LEU A 106 18.75 15.40 -0.04
C LEU A 106 19.75 14.55 -0.85
N ASN A 107 20.60 13.77 -0.17
CA ASN A 107 21.52 12.86 -0.85
C ASN A 107 20.75 11.74 -1.56
N ILE A 108 19.70 11.16 -0.96
CA ILE A 108 18.89 10.11 -1.59
C ILE A 108 18.20 10.64 -2.87
N LEU A 109 17.66 11.86 -2.83
CA LEU A 109 17.00 12.48 -3.98
C LEU A 109 17.92 12.76 -5.17
N THR A 110 19.24 12.74 -4.97
CA THR A 110 20.24 13.04 -6.01
C THR A 110 21.03 11.81 -6.45
N LEU A 111 20.72 10.62 -5.92
CA LEU A 111 21.38 9.38 -6.30
C LEU A 111 21.05 9.00 -7.75
N PRO A 112 22.07 8.85 -8.63
CA PRO A 112 21.84 8.40 -10.00
C PRO A 112 21.19 7.02 -10.01
N GLY A 113 20.10 6.88 -10.78
CA GLY A 113 19.38 5.62 -10.95
C GLY A 113 18.32 5.31 -9.90
N LEU A 114 18.10 6.21 -8.92
CA LEU A 114 17.02 6.09 -7.93
C LEU A 114 15.92 7.13 -8.23
N ASP A 115 14.70 6.67 -8.50
CA ASP A 115 13.50 7.49 -8.55
C ASP A 115 12.69 7.25 -7.28
N VAL A 116 12.67 8.21 -6.35
CA VAL A 116 11.97 8.08 -5.07
C VAL A 116 10.45 7.86 -5.20
N ASN A 117 9.83 8.29 -6.29
CA ASN A 117 8.40 8.09 -6.51
C ASN A 117 8.12 6.67 -7.01
N GLN A 118 9.04 6.07 -7.75
CA GLN A 118 8.87 4.72 -8.29
C GLN A 118 9.49 3.65 -7.39
N ASP A 119 10.59 3.96 -6.69
CA ASP A 119 11.42 3.03 -5.92
C ASP A 119 11.08 2.96 -4.43
N THR A 120 9.96 3.55 -4.03
CA THR A 120 9.35 3.39 -2.70
C THR A 120 8.09 2.53 -2.80
N PRO A 121 8.18 1.19 -2.89
CA PRO A 121 7.05 0.32 -3.22
C PRO A 121 5.93 0.36 -2.17
N ALA A 122 4.69 0.09 -2.57
CA ALA A 122 3.53 0.04 -1.69
C ALA A 122 3.63 -1.16 -0.72
N GLU A 123 4.14 -0.91 0.47
CA GLU A 123 4.41 -1.95 1.47
C GLU A 123 3.10 -2.66 1.92
N PRO A 124 2.98 -4.00 1.77
CA PRO A 124 1.72 -4.72 1.98
C PRO A 124 1.17 -4.64 3.41
N LEU A 125 2.01 -4.68 4.44
CA LEU A 125 1.54 -4.61 5.82
C LEU A 125 0.82 -3.29 6.09
N HIS A 126 1.44 -2.16 5.76
CA HIS A 126 0.93 -0.84 6.07
C HIS A 126 -0.14 -0.39 5.08
N THR A 127 -0.11 -0.84 3.83
CA THR A 127 -1.07 -0.45 2.80
C THR A 127 -2.31 -1.34 2.83
N VAL A 128 -2.13 -2.66 2.89
CA VAL A 128 -3.21 -3.64 2.80
C VAL A 128 -3.72 -3.99 4.20
N LEU A 129 -2.91 -4.58 5.06
CA LEU A 129 -3.38 -5.12 6.34
C LEU A 129 -3.80 -4.03 7.34
N LEU A 130 -2.89 -3.12 7.67
CA LEU A 130 -3.12 -1.97 8.56
C LEU A 130 -3.80 -0.79 7.85
N GLY A 131 -4.19 -0.97 6.59
CA GLY A 131 -4.89 0.00 5.78
C GLY A 131 -6.25 -0.51 5.35
N VAL A 132 -6.30 -1.03 4.12
CA VAL A 132 -7.53 -1.52 3.48
C VAL A 132 -8.31 -2.50 4.36
N ILE A 133 -7.68 -3.58 4.81
CA ILE A 133 -8.32 -4.63 5.63
C ILE A 133 -8.78 -4.09 6.98
N LYS A 134 -7.97 -3.25 7.63
CA LYS A 134 -8.36 -2.57 8.88
C LYS A 134 -9.66 -1.77 8.73
N TYR A 135 -9.86 -1.09 7.60
CA TYR A 135 -11.09 -0.31 7.38
C TYR A 135 -12.28 -1.20 7.06
N ILE A 136 -12.11 -2.24 6.24
CA ILE A 136 -13.15 -3.24 5.96
C ILE A 136 -13.60 -3.92 7.27
N TRP A 137 -12.65 -4.30 8.12
CA TRP A 137 -12.91 -4.85 9.46
C TRP A 137 -13.70 -3.89 10.36
N GLY A 138 -13.33 -2.61 10.37
CA GLY A 138 -14.04 -1.59 11.14
C GLY A 138 -15.51 -1.48 10.73
N ILE A 139 -15.79 -1.40 9.43
CA ILE A 139 -17.15 -1.33 8.88
C ILE A 139 -17.93 -2.59 9.24
N THR A 140 -17.32 -3.76 9.07
CA THR A 140 -17.92 -5.05 9.39
C THR A 140 -18.29 -5.14 10.88
N CYS A 141 -17.37 -4.76 11.78
CA CYS A 141 -17.64 -4.74 13.21
C CYS A 141 -18.75 -3.77 13.60
N THR A 142 -18.82 -2.61 12.96
CA THR A 142 -19.91 -1.64 13.20
C THR A 142 -21.26 -2.22 12.76
N ALA A 143 -21.33 -2.82 11.56
CA ALA A 143 -22.56 -3.44 11.05
C ALA A 143 -23.05 -4.59 11.95
N ILE A 144 -22.15 -5.49 12.36
CA ILE A 144 -22.48 -6.61 13.25
C ILE A 144 -22.83 -6.13 14.67
N GLY A 145 -22.21 -5.03 15.11
CA GLY A 145 -22.54 -4.38 16.37
C GLY A 145 -23.97 -3.86 16.40
N GLN A 146 -24.49 -3.35 15.28
CA GLN A 146 -25.87 -2.88 15.16
C GLN A 146 -26.90 -4.02 15.22
N THR A 147 -26.54 -5.23 14.73
CA THR A 147 -27.41 -6.42 14.84
C THR A 147 -27.21 -7.19 16.15
N HIS A 148 -26.29 -6.75 17.02
CA HIS A 148 -25.92 -7.42 18.26
C HIS A 148 -25.39 -8.85 18.09
N GLN A 149 -24.83 -9.18 16.93
CA GLN A 149 -24.38 -10.54 16.59
C GLN A 149 -22.86 -10.78 16.78
N LEU A 150 -22.17 -9.91 17.53
CA LEU A 150 -20.73 -10.05 17.77
C LEU A 150 -20.36 -11.38 18.47
N GLY A 151 -21.23 -11.91 19.35
CA GLY A 151 -21.02 -13.21 20.00
C GLY A 151 -21.12 -14.40 19.02
N LEU A 152 -21.99 -14.29 18.01
CA LEU A 152 -22.08 -15.29 16.95
C LEU A 152 -20.81 -15.28 16.09
N LEU A 153 -20.33 -14.08 15.72
CA LEU A 153 -19.05 -13.92 15.03
C LEU A 153 -17.90 -14.52 15.85
N GLU A 154 -17.83 -14.24 17.16
CA GLU A 154 -16.80 -14.81 18.03
C GLU A 154 -16.82 -16.35 18.01
N THR A 155 -18.01 -16.93 18.14
CA THR A 155 -18.19 -18.39 18.14
C THR A 155 -17.73 -19.00 16.81
N ARG A 156 -18.06 -18.36 15.68
CA ARG A 156 -17.63 -18.82 14.35
C ARG A 156 -16.13 -18.69 14.14
N LEU A 157 -15.53 -17.58 14.56
CA LEU A 157 -14.08 -17.41 14.50
C LEU A 157 -13.36 -18.48 15.36
N ALA A 158 -13.93 -18.85 16.51
CA ALA A 158 -13.39 -19.91 17.36
C ALA A 158 -13.52 -21.32 16.74
N SER A 159 -14.49 -21.52 15.85
CA SER A 159 -14.74 -22.81 15.19
C SER A 159 -14.03 -22.97 13.84
N ILE A 160 -13.33 -21.94 13.35
CA ILE A 160 -12.62 -22.03 12.06
C ILE A 160 -11.47 -23.02 12.19
N ASN A 161 -11.42 -23.99 11.27
CA ASN A 161 -10.25 -24.83 11.12
C ASN A 161 -9.14 -24.03 10.40
N THR A 162 -7.98 -23.92 11.04
CA THR A 162 -6.79 -23.23 10.51
C THR A 162 -5.78 -24.17 9.85
N ASP A 163 -6.10 -25.47 9.74
CA ASP A 163 -5.25 -26.45 9.07
C ASP A 163 -4.96 -26.03 7.63
N GLY A 164 -3.67 -26.08 7.24
CA GLY A 164 -3.22 -25.70 5.90
C GLY A 164 -3.03 -24.20 5.66
N LEU A 165 -3.44 -23.32 6.60
CA LEU A 165 -3.27 -21.86 6.46
C LEU A 165 -1.92 -21.34 6.97
N GLY A 166 -1.14 -22.17 7.68
CA GLY A 166 0.14 -21.75 8.25
C GLY A 166 0.02 -20.67 9.35
N ILE A 167 -1.17 -20.53 9.97
CA ILE A 167 -1.43 -19.60 11.07
C ILE A 167 -1.80 -20.36 12.36
N PRO A 168 -1.51 -19.81 13.55
CA PRO A 168 -1.98 -20.40 14.80
C PRO A 168 -3.51 -20.29 14.91
N PRO A 169 -4.14 -21.11 15.78
CA PRO A 169 -5.57 -21.01 16.05
C PRO A 169 -6.00 -19.58 16.40
N LEU A 170 -7.15 -19.17 15.86
CA LEU A 170 -7.67 -17.82 16.05
C LEU A 170 -8.08 -17.61 17.51
N ARG A 171 -7.50 -16.58 18.14
CA ARG A 171 -7.94 -16.13 19.47
C ARG A 171 -9.19 -15.27 19.33
N ALA A 172 -10.33 -15.90 19.04
CA ALA A 172 -11.58 -15.21 18.69
C ALA A 172 -11.99 -14.13 19.72
N THR A 173 -11.99 -14.46 21.01
CA THR A 173 -12.29 -13.50 22.09
C THR A 173 -11.39 -12.27 22.03
N TYR A 174 -10.08 -12.46 21.78
CA TYR A 174 -9.15 -11.34 21.63
C TYR A 174 -9.49 -10.49 20.40
N LEU A 175 -9.78 -11.11 19.25
CA LEU A 175 -10.12 -10.40 18.01
C LEU A 175 -11.35 -9.51 18.19
N ILE A 176 -12.37 -9.98 18.91
CA ILE A 176 -13.60 -9.23 19.16
C ILE A 176 -13.43 -8.18 20.25
N GLN A 177 -12.76 -8.53 21.35
CA GLN A 177 -12.51 -7.62 22.47
C GLN A 177 -11.63 -6.43 22.05
N TYR A 178 -10.56 -6.68 21.29
CA TYR A 178 -9.59 -5.69 20.85
C TYR A 178 -9.74 -5.29 19.38
N ARG A 179 -10.95 -5.42 18.82
CA ARG A 179 -11.25 -5.18 17.39
C ARG A 179 -10.77 -3.84 16.82
N GLY A 180 -10.55 -2.80 17.65
CA GLY A 180 -10.02 -1.51 17.22
C GLY A 180 -8.49 -1.39 17.17
N GLY A 181 -7.76 -2.32 17.79
CA GLY A 181 -6.32 -2.24 18.04
C GLY A 181 -5.53 -3.46 17.58
N LEU A 182 -6.02 -4.15 16.53
CA LEU A 182 -5.36 -5.33 15.99
C LEU A 182 -4.07 -4.97 15.23
N ILE A 183 -3.17 -5.95 15.13
CA ILE A 183 -1.87 -5.84 14.45
C ILE A 183 -1.86 -6.62 13.12
N GLY A 184 -0.81 -6.43 12.32
CA GLY A 184 -0.66 -7.01 10.97
C GLY A 184 -1.01 -8.49 10.88
N ARG A 185 -0.36 -9.33 11.70
CA ARG A 185 -0.60 -10.79 11.72
C ARG A 185 -2.07 -11.16 11.95
N GLN A 186 -2.79 -10.39 12.76
CA GLN A 186 -4.20 -10.64 13.06
C GLN A 186 -5.08 -10.24 11.88
N PHE A 187 -4.80 -9.10 11.24
CA PHE A 187 -5.50 -8.73 10.01
C PHE A 187 -5.23 -9.69 8.87
N LYS A 188 -4.02 -10.26 8.76
CA LYS A 188 -3.71 -11.31 7.78
C LYS A 188 -4.56 -12.55 8.02
N ALA A 189 -4.63 -13.02 9.27
CA ALA A 189 -5.47 -14.15 9.65
C ALA A 189 -6.97 -13.88 9.41
N ILE A 190 -7.45 -12.67 9.74
CA ILE A 190 -8.83 -12.24 9.44
C ILE A 190 -9.07 -12.27 7.93
N MET A 191 -8.23 -11.63 7.12
CA MET A 191 -8.37 -11.59 5.66
C MET A 191 -8.47 -12.98 5.02
N GLN A 192 -7.72 -13.96 5.54
CA GLN A 192 -7.75 -15.34 5.06
C GLN A 192 -9.02 -16.11 5.46
N THR A 193 -9.65 -15.76 6.57
CA THR A 193 -10.69 -16.59 7.21
C THR A 193 -12.09 -15.96 7.22
N MET A 194 -12.19 -14.65 7.03
CA MET A 194 -13.41 -13.90 7.33
C MET A 194 -14.59 -14.30 6.44
N THR A 195 -14.34 -14.64 5.18
CA THR A 195 -15.38 -15.09 4.23
C THR A 195 -16.18 -16.28 4.76
N PHE A 196 -15.55 -17.16 5.57
CA PHE A 196 -16.19 -18.36 6.13
C PHE A 196 -17.00 -18.08 7.40
N ALA A 197 -16.72 -16.97 8.11
CA ALA A 197 -17.41 -16.63 9.35
C ALA A 197 -18.56 -15.62 9.17
N LEU A 198 -18.59 -14.87 8.06
CA LEU A 198 -19.54 -13.77 7.85
C LEU A 198 -20.86 -14.12 7.16
N HIS A 199 -20.97 -15.29 6.53
CA HIS A 199 -22.22 -15.73 5.89
C HIS A 199 -23.40 -15.46 6.84
N ASP A 200 -24.55 -14.95 6.38
CA ASP A 200 -25.76 -14.65 7.19
C ASP A 200 -25.65 -13.64 8.37
N ILE A 201 -24.47 -13.08 8.68
CA ILE A 201 -24.31 -12.06 9.74
C ILE A 201 -24.29 -10.63 9.17
N VAL A 202 -23.78 -10.48 7.94
CA VAL A 202 -23.63 -9.18 7.27
C VAL A 202 -24.41 -9.13 5.96
N SER A 203 -24.57 -7.93 5.40
CA SER A 203 -25.17 -7.77 4.06
C SER A 203 -24.35 -8.47 2.98
N GLY A 204 -25.00 -8.80 1.87
CA GLY A 204 -24.32 -9.39 0.69
C GLY A 204 -23.19 -8.50 0.17
N ASP A 205 -23.31 -7.18 0.27
CA ASP A 205 -22.30 -6.22 -0.17
C ASP A 205 -21.03 -6.31 0.69
N ILE A 206 -21.17 -6.34 2.02
CA ILE A 206 -20.01 -6.52 2.92
C ILE A 206 -19.35 -7.88 2.68
N LEU A 207 -20.14 -8.95 2.50
CA LEU A 207 -19.59 -10.26 2.18
C LEU A 207 -18.84 -10.27 0.85
N THR A 208 -19.31 -9.51 -0.14
CA THR A 208 -18.65 -9.36 -1.45
C THR A 208 -17.30 -8.65 -1.32
N VAL A 209 -17.22 -7.60 -0.49
CA VAL A 209 -15.94 -6.95 -0.16
C VAL A 209 -14.95 -7.95 0.44
N TRP A 210 -15.38 -8.80 1.38
CA TRP A 210 -14.48 -9.80 1.98
C TRP A 210 -14.03 -10.89 1.00
N LYS A 211 -14.90 -11.32 0.09
CA LYS A 211 -14.52 -12.24 -0.99
C LYS A 211 -13.42 -11.63 -1.87
N ALA A 212 -13.60 -10.39 -2.31
CA ALA A 212 -12.59 -9.68 -3.12
C ALA A 212 -11.29 -9.46 -2.33
N ALA A 213 -11.38 -9.01 -1.08
CA ALA A 213 -10.24 -8.79 -0.21
C ALA A 213 -9.43 -10.09 0.05
N GLY A 214 -10.12 -11.22 0.23
CA GLY A 214 -9.49 -12.52 0.39
C GLY A 214 -8.71 -12.96 -0.86
N LYS A 215 -9.25 -12.70 -2.07
CA LYS A 215 -8.55 -12.99 -3.33
C LYS A 215 -7.31 -12.12 -3.54
N VAL A 216 -7.43 -10.80 -3.35
CA VAL A 216 -6.28 -9.89 -3.37
C VAL A 216 -5.23 -10.35 -2.34
N GLY A 217 -5.68 -10.71 -1.13
CA GLY A 217 -4.82 -11.25 -0.09
C GLY A 217 -4.12 -12.55 -0.46
N ALA A 218 -4.75 -13.45 -1.23
CA ALA A 218 -4.11 -14.65 -1.73
C ALA A 218 -3.00 -14.30 -2.74
N LEU A 219 -3.30 -13.42 -3.70
CA LEU A 219 -2.37 -13.02 -4.76
C LEU A 219 -1.14 -12.28 -4.20
N LEU A 220 -1.31 -11.39 -3.24
CA LEU A 220 -0.21 -10.58 -2.68
C LEU A 220 0.83 -11.38 -1.88
N TRP A 221 0.48 -12.56 -1.37
CA TRP A 221 1.40 -13.42 -0.62
C TRP A 221 1.82 -14.68 -1.41
N TYR A 222 1.82 -14.61 -2.74
CA TYR A 222 2.52 -15.60 -3.56
C TYR A 222 4.04 -15.49 -3.36
N PRO A 223 4.75 -16.59 -3.03
CA PRO A 223 6.20 -16.57 -2.89
C PRO A 223 6.94 -16.55 -4.23
N GLU A 224 6.30 -17.03 -5.28
CA GLU A 224 6.88 -17.18 -6.62
C GLU A 224 5.81 -16.87 -7.67
N ILE A 225 6.23 -16.17 -8.73
CA ILE A 225 5.37 -15.80 -9.85
C ILE A 225 6.00 -16.38 -11.12
N THR A 226 5.33 -17.37 -11.73
CA THR A 226 5.82 -18.04 -12.94
C THR A 226 5.53 -17.24 -14.21
N ASP A 227 4.31 -16.71 -14.33
CA ASP A 227 3.89 -15.83 -15.44
C ASP A 227 3.50 -14.46 -14.86
N VAL A 228 4.40 -13.49 -15.03
CA VAL A 228 4.24 -12.15 -14.48
C VAL A 228 3.06 -11.41 -15.13
N GLU A 229 2.86 -11.53 -16.45
CA GLU A 229 1.79 -10.78 -17.13
C GLU A 229 0.41 -11.30 -16.76
N ALA A 230 0.24 -12.62 -16.72
CA ALA A 230 -1.00 -13.25 -16.29
C ALA A 230 -1.32 -12.90 -14.83
N TYR A 231 -0.32 -13.02 -13.94
CA TYR A 231 -0.45 -12.67 -12.53
C TYR A 231 -0.83 -11.20 -12.32
N LEU A 232 -0.16 -10.26 -12.99
CA LEU A 232 -0.44 -8.84 -12.84
C LEU A 232 -1.83 -8.46 -13.38
N THR A 233 -2.27 -9.11 -14.47
CA THR A 233 -3.62 -8.93 -15.01
C THR A 233 -4.68 -9.40 -14.02
N GLU A 234 -4.49 -10.58 -13.43
CA GLU A 234 -5.38 -11.14 -12.40
C GLU A 234 -5.41 -10.26 -11.15
N LEU A 235 -4.23 -9.84 -10.65
CA LEU A 235 -4.12 -8.98 -9.49
C LEU A 235 -4.79 -7.63 -9.70
N SER A 236 -4.58 -6.99 -10.86
CA SER A 236 -5.24 -5.73 -11.19
C SER A 236 -6.76 -5.90 -11.18
N HIS A 237 -7.26 -6.95 -11.82
CA HIS A 237 -8.70 -7.23 -11.87
C HIS A 237 -9.30 -7.46 -10.47
N GLU A 238 -8.61 -8.20 -9.60
CA GLU A 238 -9.10 -8.45 -8.24
C GLU A 238 -9.00 -7.21 -7.34
N ILE A 239 -8.03 -6.32 -7.57
CA ILE A 239 -7.99 -5.00 -6.92
C ILE A 239 -9.17 -4.14 -7.37
N ASP A 240 -9.47 -4.09 -8.67
CA ASP A 240 -10.62 -3.34 -9.20
C ASP A 240 -11.93 -3.84 -8.59
N ASN A 241 -12.14 -5.16 -8.56
CA ASN A 241 -13.31 -5.79 -7.92
C ASN A 241 -13.43 -5.41 -6.43
N LEU A 242 -12.30 -5.34 -5.71
CA LEU A 242 -12.28 -4.93 -4.30
C LEU A 242 -12.68 -3.45 -4.14
N LEU A 243 -12.14 -2.56 -4.98
CA LEU A 243 -12.43 -1.14 -4.93
C LEU A 243 -13.89 -0.85 -5.30
N ASP A 244 -14.43 -1.52 -6.33
CA ASP A 244 -15.82 -1.41 -6.74
C ASP A 244 -16.77 -1.90 -5.62
N ALA A 245 -16.50 -3.07 -5.03
CA ALA A 245 -17.28 -3.58 -3.91
C ALA A 245 -17.23 -2.62 -2.71
N MET A 246 -16.06 -2.01 -2.45
CA MET A 246 -15.89 -1.04 -1.38
C MET A 246 -16.66 0.27 -1.65
N ALA A 247 -16.70 0.72 -2.91
CA ALA A 247 -17.44 1.91 -3.32
C ALA A 247 -18.95 1.75 -3.13
N ILE A 248 -19.47 0.52 -3.27
CA ILE A 248 -20.87 0.19 -2.97
C ILE A 248 -21.13 0.28 -1.46
N VAL A 249 -20.23 -0.27 -0.63
CA VAL A 249 -20.43 -0.34 0.83
C VAL A 249 -20.22 1.00 1.53
N ASP A 250 -19.14 1.72 1.21
CA ASP A 250 -18.82 3.02 1.82
C ASP A 250 -17.93 3.84 0.86
N PRO A 251 -18.54 4.56 -0.11
CA PRO A 251 -17.78 5.33 -1.10
C PRO A 251 -16.94 6.43 -0.47
N SER A 252 -17.32 6.92 0.72
CA SER A 252 -16.56 7.95 1.43
C SER A 252 -15.16 7.48 1.83
N ARG A 253 -14.95 6.17 1.99
CA ARG A 253 -13.63 5.61 2.35
C ARG A 253 -12.62 5.75 1.25
N ILE A 254 -13.04 5.62 0.00
CA ILE A 254 -12.16 5.82 -1.16
C ILE A 254 -11.59 7.25 -1.14
N ILE A 255 -12.42 8.24 -0.81
CA ILE A 255 -12.03 9.66 -0.72
C ILE A 255 -11.13 9.95 0.49
N GLN A 256 -11.46 9.37 1.65
CA GLN A 256 -10.83 9.69 2.93
C GLN A 256 -9.55 8.91 3.19
N LYS A 257 -9.40 7.71 2.62
CA LYS A 257 -8.35 6.76 2.96
C LYS A 257 -7.43 6.54 1.74
N PRO A 258 -6.32 7.29 1.66
CA PRO A 258 -5.31 7.19 0.59
C PRO A 258 -4.85 5.78 0.23
N LYS A 259 -4.86 4.86 1.20
CA LYS A 259 -4.35 3.49 1.03
C LYS A 259 -5.14 2.66 0.01
N PHE A 260 -6.42 2.97 -0.22
CA PHE A 260 -7.19 2.33 -1.30
C PHE A 260 -6.63 2.69 -2.68
N HIS A 261 -6.27 3.95 -2.90
CA HIS A 261 -5.62 4.37 -4.14
C HIS A 261 -4.16 3.87 -4.21
N ILE A 262 -3.41 3.94 -3.11
CA ILE A 262 -2.01 3.48 -3.11
C ILE A 262 -1.89 1.99 -3.44
N LEU A 263 -2.91 1.18 -3.10
CA LEU A 263 -2.99 -0.23 -3.46
C LEU A 263 -2.85 -0.45 -4.98
N LEU A 264 -3.37 0.45 -5.82
CA LEU A 264 -3.28 0.32 -7.28
C LEU A 264 -1.82 0.25 -7.78
N HIS A 265 -0.90 0.91 -7.07
CA HIS A 265 0.51 0.94 -7.45
C HIS A 265 1.25 -0.37 -7.14
N ILE A 266 0.67 -1.26 -6.32
CA ILE A 266 1.34 -2.51 -5.95
C ILE A 266 1.59 -3.42 -7.16
N VAL A 267 0.75 -3.30 -8.19
CA VAL A 267 0.88 -4.06 -9.44
C VAL A 267 2.19 -3.70 -10.14
N GLU A 268 2.46 -2.40 -10.31
CA GLU A 268 3.71 -1.94 -10.92
C GLU A 268 4.92 -2.21 -10.01
N ASP A 269 4.74 -2.12 -8.68
CA ASP A 269 5.79 -2.47 -7.73
C ASP A 269 6.19 -3.95 -7.83
N ILE A 270 5.21 -4.86 -7.98
CA ILE A 270 5.49 -6.28 -8.17
C ILE A 270 6.15 -6.55 -9.51
N ARG A 271 5.73 -5.84 -10.56
CA ARG A 271 6.38 -5.91 -11.88
C ARG A 271 7.87 -5.58 -11.81
N ARG A 272 8.23 -4.58 -11.01
CA ARG A 272 9.61 -4.06 -10.91
C ARG A 272 10.48 -4.80 -9.90
N PHE A 273 9.91 -5.18 -8.75
CA PHE A 273 10.65 -5.70 -7.60
C PHE A 273 10.36 -7.17 -7.30
N GLY A 274 9.50 -7.81 -8.09
CA GLY A 274 9.08 -9.19 -7.86
C GLY A 274 7.99 -9.30 -6.79
N PRO A 275 7.74 -10.51 -6.25
CA PRO A 275 6.63 -10.76 -5.33
C PRO A 275 6.58 -9.78 -4.15
N ALA A 276 5.37 -9.38 -3.74
CA ALA A 276 5.20 -8.32 -2.74
C ALA A 276 5.81 -8.61 -1.37
N ILE A 277 6.06 -9.89 -1.08
CA ILE A 277 6.77 -10.35 0.12
C ILE A 277 8.19 -9.78 0.20
N LEU A 278 8.86 -9.55 -0.94
CA LEU A 278 10.26 -9.08 -0.99
C LEU A 278 10.44 -7.64 -0.47
N PHE A 279 9.39 -6.84 -0.49
CA PHE A 279 9.40 -5.47 0.01
C PHE A 279 8.42 -5.26 1.17
N SER A 280 7.92 -6.34 1.78
CA SER A 280 7.19 -6.26 3.04
C SER A 280 8.18 -6.06 4.19
N THR A 281 7.86 -5.14 5.10
CA THR A 281 8.77 -4.78 6.19
C THR A 281 8.59 -5.62 7.45
N GLU A 282 7.63 -6.56 7.46
CA GLU A 282 7.39 -7.56 8.53
C GLU A 282 6.85 -8.88 7.98
#